data_AF-M8DKW2-F1
#
_entry.id   AF-M8DKW2-F1
#
_cell.length_a   1.000
_cell.length_b   1.000
_cell.length_c   1.000
_cell.angle_alpha   90.00
_cell.angle_beta   90.00
_cell.angle_gamma   90.00
#
_symmetry.space_group_name_H-M   'P 1'
#
loop_
_entity.id
_entity.type
_entity.pdbx_description
1 polymer ?
#
loop_
_entity_poly.entity_id
_entity_poly.type
_entity_poly.pdbx_seq_one_letter_code
_entity_poly.pdbx_strand_id
1 'polypeptide(L)'
;MKELILLDSYLSIKSFLNNLQQKQFTKLLQHLDEGIPELIDYIQETYEDISEDFLEFMTALHEKIKVNSTEEFTSQLKEQSNSDFFMNHFVSVYRTSMQPYFDGEYLRNIENNKFELVINTIIRDIFVERKYKKPESLIQILGNEDGEEIRKSYRIISLFLRNFFEQNSSYEDFRDFLRDEFNFEGDKPNIFVNIIKDNNRDGQLERYFLFQNLQEVKRALSELAVSIQDDESNDPGDEDQVEVQS
;
A
#
# COMPACT_ATOMS: atom_id res chain seq x y z
N MET A 1 -24.55 -5.38 -15.76
CA MET A 1 -24.35 -3.91 -15.77
C MET A 1 -22.90 -3.58 -15.40
N LYS A 2 -22.39 -3.95 -14.23
CA LYS A 2 -20.96 -3.73 -13.86
C LYS A 2 -19.93 -4.36 -14.81
N GLU A 3 -20.21 -5.54 -15.37
CA GLU A 3 -19.32 -6.18 -16.36
C GLU A 3 -19.27 -5.48 -17.72
N LEU A 4 -20.37 -4.81 -18.11
CA LEU A 4 -20.39 -3.99 -19.33
C LEU A 4 -19.59 -2.70 -19.13
N ILE A 5 -19.74 -2.05 -17.97
CA ILE A 5 -18.98 -0.83 -17.62
C ILE A 5 -17.48 -1.09 -17.67
N LEU A 6 -17.00 -2.18 -17.04
CA LEU A 6 -15.57 -2.51 -17.06
C LEU A 6 -15.04 -2.76 -18.48
N LEU A 7 -15.83 -3.40 -19.35
CA LEU A 7 -15.41 -3.67 -20.73
C LEU A 7 -15.32 -2.37 -21.54
N ASP A 8 -16.28 -1.48 -21.38
CA ASP A 8 -16.32 -0.20 -22.10
C ASP A 8 -15.17 0.73 -21.66
N SER A 9 -14.95 0.91 -20.34
CA SER A 9 -13.82 1.69 -19.83
C SER A 9 -12.47 1.06 -20.23
N TYR A 10 -12.36 -0.27 -20.20
CA TYR A 10 -11.16 -0.97 -20.69
C TYR A 10 -10.88 -0.70 -22.17
N LEU A 11 -11.90 -0.76 -23.03
CA LEU A 11 -11.74 -0.51 -24.47
C LEU A 11 -11.33 0.94 -24.74
N SER A 12 -11.87 1.90 -23.96
CA SER A 12 -11.46 3.30 -24.04
C SER A 12 -9.99 3.49 -23.67
N ILE A 13 -9.56 2.94 -22.52
CA ILE A 13 -8.16 2.96 -22.07
C ILE A 13 -7.26 2.27 -23.09
N LYS A 14 -7.68 1.12 -23.64
CA LYS A 14 -6.95 0.38 -24.67
C LYS A 14 -6.74 1.24 -25.91
N SER A 15 -7.78 1.92 -26.38
CA SER A 15 -7.71 2.83 -27.52
C SER A 15 -6.73 3.98 -27.25
N PHE A 16 -6.85 4.62 -26.09
CA PHE A 16 -5.95 5.68 -25.65
C PHE A 16 -4.49 5.23 -25.66
N LEU A 17 -4.17 4.11 -24.99
CA LEU A 17 -2.81 3.57 -24.90
C LEU A 17 -2.19 3.26 -26.27
N ASN A 18 -2.99 2.75 -27.22
CA ASN A 18 -2.51 2.45 -28.57
C ASN A 18 -2.23 3.69 -29.42
N ASN A 19 -2.78 4.85 -29.06
CA ASN A 19 -2.59 6.11 -29.77
C ASN A 19 -1.48 7.00 -29.17
N LEU A 20 -0.89 6.60 -28.04
CA LEU A 20 0.17 7.36 -27.40
C LEU A 20 1.47 7.31 -28.20
N GLN A 21 2.18 8.44 -28.22
CA GLN A 21 3.55 8.46 -28.68
C GLN A 21 4.46 7.71 -27.71
N GLN A 22 5.56 7.12 -28.21
CA GLN A 22 6.49 6.34 -27.39
C GLN A 22 6.93 7.06 -26.11
N LYS A 23 7.24 8.35 -26.20
CA LYS A 23 7.67 9.15 -25.04
C LYS A 23 6.57 9.30 -23.98
N GLN A 24 5.31 9.44 -24.39
CA GLN A 24 4.17 9.52 -23.48
C GLN A 24 3.90 8.17 -22.81
N PHE A 25 3.99 7.09 -23.58
CA PHE A 25 3.85 5.73 -23.07
C PHE A 25 4.94 5.37 -22.06
N THR A 26 6.20 5.73 -22.33
CA THR A 26 7.30 5.54 -21.36
C THR A 26 7.06 6.28 -20.06
N LYS A 27 6.53 7.51 -20.09
CA LYS A 27 6.19 8.25 -18.87
C LYS A 27 5.08 7.58 -18.05
N LEU A 28 4.06 7.04 -18.71
CA LEU A 28 3.01 6.28 -18.00
C LEU A 28 3.59 5.06 -17.27
N LEU A 29 4.53 4.35 -17.89
CA LEU A 29 5.19 3.22 -17.24
C LEU A 29 6.02 3.67 -16.04
N GLN A 30 6.73 4.81 -16.13
CA GLN A 30 7.49 5.35 -15.01
C GLN A 30 6.59 5.65 -13.81
N HIS A 31 5.47 6.34 -14.02
CA HIS A 31 4.53 6.61 -12.93
C HIS A 31 3.86 5.35 -12.39
N LEU A 32 3.60 4.36 -13.23
CA LEU A 32 3.12 3.05 -12.78
C LEU A 32 4.16 2.32 -11.91
N ASP A 33 5.44 2.42 -12.24
CA ASP A 33 6.53 1.86 -11.44
C ASP A 33 6.71 2.57 -10.09
N GLU A 34 6.40 3.87 -10.03
CA GLU A 34 6.38 4.66 -8.79
C GLU A 34 5.21 4.24 -7.88
N GLY A 35 4.04 3.96 -8.46
CA GLY A 35 2.90 3.41 -7.75
C GLY A 35 1.55 3.71 -8.42
N ILE A 36 0.50 3.10 -7.88
CA ILE A 36 -0.87 3.33 -8.36
C ILE A 36 -1.34 4.77 -8.08
N PRO A 37 -1.11 5.37 -6.90
CA PRO A 37 -1.46 6.77 -6.65
C PRO A 37 -0.78 7.73 -7.64
N GLU A 38 0.52 7.56 -7.88
CA GLU A 38 1.33 8.39 -8.77
C GLU A 38 0.85 8.29 -10.22
N LEU A 39 0.46 7.09 -10.67
CA LEU A 39 -0.17 6.90 -11.97
C LEU A 39 -1.52 7.60 -12.07
N ILE A 40 -2.36 7.52 -11.03
CA ILE A 40 -3.68 8.18 -11.01
C ILE A 40 -3.49 9.69 -11.12
N ASP A 41 -2.65 10.29 -10.27
CA ASP A 41 -2.39 11.72 -10.26
C ASP A 41 -1.90 12.19 -11.63
N TYR A 42 -0.94 11.48 -12.22
CA TYR A 42 -0.42 11.82 -13.54
C TYR A 42 -1.48 11.74 -14.65
N ILE A 43 -2.36 10.73 -14.63
CA ILE A 43 -3.43 10.60 -15.61
C ILE A 43 -4.45 11.74 -15.46
N GLN A 44 -4.83 12.07 -14.23
CA GLN A 44 -5.77 13.17 -13.94
C GLN A 44 -5.22 14.52 -14.37
N GLU A 45 -3.93 14.78 -14.15
CA GLU A 45 -3.29 16.05 -14.51
C GLU A 45 -3.01 16.19 -16.01
N THR A 46 -2.71 15.09 -16.71
CA THR A 46 -2.20 15.13 -18.08
C THR A 46 -3.25 14.77 -19.13
N TYR A 47 -4.22 13.91 -18.79
CA TYR A 47 -5.15 13.31 -19.73
C TYR A 47 -6.60 13.38 -19.23
N GLU A 48 -7.15 14.60 -19.18
CA GLU A 48 -8.52 14.85 -18.73
C GLU A 48 -9.55 13.97 -19.45
N ASP A 49 -9.41 13.79 -20.77
CA ASP A 49 -10.33 13.01 -21.62
C ASP A 49 -10.44 11.52 -21.27
N ILE A 50 -9.42 10.93 -20.62
CA ILE A 50 -9.41 9.50 -20.24
C ILE A 50 -9.49 9.30 -18.73
N SER A 51 -9.44 10.37 -17.95
CA SER A 51 -9.33 10.29 -16.50
C SER A 51 -10.53 9.60 -15.87
N GLU A 52 -11.76 9.91 -16.31
CA GLU A 52 -12.98 9.30 -15.79
C GLU A 52 -13.03 7.79 -16.10
N ASP A 53 -12.82 7.42 -17.36
CA ASP A 53 -12.75 6.02 -17.79
C ASP A 53 -11.67 5.24 -17.04
N PHE A 54 -10.51 5.87 -16.81
CA PHE A 54 -9.44 5.26 -16.03
C PHE A 54 -9.88 4.99 -14.59
N LEU A 55 -10.46 5.97 -13.90
CA LEU A 55 -10.95 5.80 -12.53
C LEU A 55 -12.06 4.75 -12.43
N GLU A 56 -13.00 4.73 -13.38
CA GLU A 56 -14.04 3.69 -13.43
C GLU A 56 -13.44 2.30 -13.60
N PHE A 57 -12.45 2.15 -14.48
CA PHE A 57 -11.71 0.92 -14.65
C PHE A 57 -11.00 0.50 -13.36
N MET A 58 -10.34 1.44 -12.68
CA MET A 58 -9.67 1.20 -11.39
C MET A 58 -10.65 0.67 -10.35
N THR A 59 -11.78 1.34 -10.15
CA THR A 59 -12.81 0.94 -9.19
C THR A 59 -13.38 -0.44 -9.54
N ALA A 60 -13.68 -0.68 -10.81
CA ALA A 60 -14.22 -1.97 -11.23
C ALA A 60 -13.18 -3.10 -11.12
N LEU A 61 -11.89 -2.80 -11.33
CA LEU A 61 -10.79 -3.75 -11.11
C LEU A 61 -10.62 -4.08 -9.63
N HIS A 62 -10.64 -3.07 -8.74
CA HIS A 62 -10.57 -3.24 -7.29
C HIS A 62 -11.60 -4.26 -6.81
N GLU A 63 -12.86 -4.03 -7.20
CA GLU A 63 -13.98 -4.88 -6.83
C GLU A 63 -13.88 -6.29 -7.43
N LYS A 64 -13.37 -6.42 -8.67
CA LYS A 64 -13.16 -7.74 -9.27
C LYS A 64 -12.03 -8.52 -8.60
N ILE A 65 -10.92 -7.88 -8.25
CA ILE A 65 -9.78 -8.52 -7.60
C ILE A 65 -10.13 -9.02 -6.20
N LYS A 66 -11.06 -8.34 -5.51
CA LYS A 66 -11.59 -8.81 -4.22
C LYS A 66 -12.38 -10.12 -4.34
N VAL A 67 -12.91 -10.47 -5.52
CA VAL A 67 -13.86 -11.59 -5.73
C VAL A 67 -13.28 -12.73 -6.58
N ASN A 68 -12.45 -12.44 -7.58
CA ASN A 68 -11.97 -13.40 -8.58
C ASN A 68 -10.44 -13.56 -8.56
N SER A 69 -9.96 -14.66 -9.14
CA SER A 69 -8.51 -14.89 -9.30
C SER A 69 -7.93 -13.98 -10.39
N THR A 70 -6.67 -13.54 -10.22
CA THR A 70 -5.97 -12.70 -11.21
C THR A 70 -5.86 -13.37 -12.58
N GLU A 71 -5.77 -14.70 -12.62
CA GLU A 71 -5.65 -15.47 -13.86
C GLU A 71 -6.92 -15.41 -14.72
N GLU A 72 -8.10 -15.38 -14.09
CA GLU A 72 -9.38 -15.21 -14.80
C GLU A 72 -9.47 -13.82 -15.45
N PHE A 73 -8.97 -12.79 -14.76
CA PHE A 73 -8.94 -11.44 -15.29
C PHE A 73 -7.92 -11.29 -16.43
N THR A 74 -6.66 -11.70 -16.21
CA THR A 74 -5.61 -11.62 -17.24
C THR A 74 -5.93 -12.46 -18.47
N SER A 75 -6.63 -13.58 -18.31
CA SER A 75 -7.08 -14.42 -19.43
C SER A 75 -8.14 -13.76 -20.30
N GLN A 76 -8.94 -12.83 -19.74
CA GLN A 76 -9.92 -12.03 -20.49
C GLN A 76 -9.28 -10.90 -21.33
N LEU A 77 -8.01 -10.58 -21.11
CA LEU A 77 -7.31 -9.45 -21.72
C LEU A 77 -6.43 -9.80 -22.95
N LYS A 78 -6.46 -11.04 -23.44
CA LYS A 78 -5.48 -11.50 -24.47
C LYS A 78 -5.84 -11.08 -25.89
N GLU A 79 -5.08 -10.14 -26.48
CA GLU A 79 -4.82 -10.01 -27.94
C GLU A 79 -3.72 -8.96 -28.27
N GLN A 80 -2.60 -9.42 -28.88
CA GLN A 80 -1.30 -8.71 -29.02
C GLN A 80 -1.39 -7.22 -29.41
N SER A 81 -1.09 -6.33 -28.46
CA SER A 81 -0.97 -4.87 -28.66
C SER A 81 -0.14 -4.17 -27.57
N ASN A 82 0.31 -2.91 -27.77
CA ASN A 82 1.05 -2.12 -26.77
C ASN A 82 0.25 -1.95 -25.47
N SER A 83 -1.06 -1.82 -25.59
CA SER A 83 -1.98 -1.83 -24.46
C SER A 83 -1.85 -3.09 -23.60
N ASP A 84 -1.55 -4.27 -24.16
CA ASP A 84 -1.46 -5.49 -23.35
C ASP A 84 -0.23 -5.47 -22.44
N PHE A 85 0.90 -4.93 -22.91
CA PHE A 85 2.10 -4.82 -22.09
C PHE A 85 1.83 -3.93 -20.87
N PHE A 86 1.29 -2.72 -21.11
CA PHE A 86 0.93 -1.81 -20.03
C PHE A 86 -0.09 -2.45 -19.09
N MET A 87 -1.16 -3.05 -19.62
CA MET A 87 -2.23 -3.61 -18.80
C MET A 87 -1.76 -4.81 -17.98
N ASN A 88 -0.91 -5.67 -18.52
CA ASN A 88 -0.32 -6.78 -17.76
C ASN A 88 0.57 -6.27 -16.62
N HIS A 89 1.40 -5.26 -16.90
CA HIS A 89 2.25 -4.64 -15.88
C HIS A 89 1.41 -3.94 -14.82
N PHE A 90 0.41 -3.17 -15.26
CA PHE A 90 -0.55 -2.46 -14.42
C PHE A 90 -1.27 -3.42 -13.47
N VAL A 91 -1.83 -4.52 -13.98
CA VAL A 91 -2.49 -5.55 -13.14
C VAL A 91 -1.52 -6.18 -12.15
N SER A 92 -0.26 -6.40 -12.54
CA SER A 92 0.77 -6.95 -11.63
C SER A 92 1.10 -5.99 -10.48
N VAL A 93 1.32 -4.70 -10.79
CA VAL A 93 1.56 -3.66 -9.78
C VAL A 93 0.34 -3.51 -8.87
N TYR A 94 -0.86 -3.45 -9.45
CA TYR A 94 -2.10 -3.32 -8.71
C TYR A 94 -2.38 -4.52 -7.80
N ARG A 95 -2.06 -5.74 -8.24
CA ARG A 95 -2.16 -6.92 -7.36
C ARG A 95 -1.19 -6.81 -6.18
N THR A 96 0.01 -6.32 -6.43
CA THR A 96 1.02 -6.13 -5.38
C THR A 96 0.55 -5.10 -4.36
N SER A 97 -0.06 -3.99 -4.79
CA SER A 97 -0.66 -3.02 -3.88
C SER A 97 -1.86 -3.58 -3.10
N MET A 98 -2.56 -4.57 -3.65
CA MET A 98 -3.64 -5.31 -2.99
C MET A 98 -3.16 -6.46 -2.10
N GLN A 99 -1.85 -6.74 -2.02
CA GLN A 99 -1.33 -7.80 -1.15
C GLN A 99 -1.81 -7.68 0.31
N PRO A 100 -1.91 -6.47 0.90
CA PRO A 100 -2.45 -6.32 2.24
C PRO A 100 -3.88 -6.87 2.39
N TYR A 101 -4.73 -6.63 1.39
CA TYR A 101 -6.09 -7.18 1.38
C TYR A 101 -6.06 -8.71 1.43
N PHE A 102 -5.22 -9.36 0.63
CA PHE A 102 -5.11 -10.83 0.61
C PHE A 102 -4.51 -11.39 1.90
N ASP A 103 -3.49 -10.77 2.44
CA ASP A 103 -2.90 -11.15 3.73
C ASP A 103 -3.92 -11.02 4.90
N GLY A 104 -4.94 -10.18 4.75
CA GLY A 104 -6.03 -10.03 5.72
C GLY A 104 -7.10 -11.13 5.70
N GLU A 105 -7.00 -12.12 4.80
CA GLU A 105 -8.03 -13.14 4.58
C GLU A 105 -8.37 -13.94 5.84
N TYR A 106 -7.36 -14.42 6.57
CA TYR A 106 -7.59 -15.15 7.81
C TYR A 106 -8.39 -14.31 8.82
N LEU A 107 -8.03 -13.04 9.01
CA LEU A 107 -8.74 -12.14 9.93
C LEU A 107 -10.19 -11.91 9.50
N ARG A 108 -10.47 -11.85 8.20
CA ARG A 108 -11.85 -11.78 7.68
C ARG A 108 -12.65 -13.04 7.99
N ASN A 109 -12.04 -14.21 7.93
CA ASN A 109 -12.77 -15.49 7.94
C ASN A 109 -12.92 -16.13 9.33
N ILE A 110 -12.09 -15.78 10.31
CA ILE A 110 -12.21 -16.33 11.66
C ILE A 110 -13.40 -15.80 12.46
N GLU A 111 -13.81 -16.55 13.49
CA GLU A 111 -14.84 -16.13 14.44
C GLU A 111 -14.41 -14.92 15.30
N ASN A 112 -15.38 -14.13 15.77
CA ASN A 112 -15.14 -12.89 16.51
C ASN A 112 -14.29 -13.09 17.79
N ASN A 113 -14.51 -14.18 18.53
CA ASN A 113 -13.72 -14.53 19.72
C ASN A 113 -12.23 -14.74 19.39
N LYS A 114 -11.93 -15.45 18.30
CA LYS A 114 -10.57 -15.72 17.84
C LYS A 114 -9.96 -14.47 17.23
N PHE A 115 -10.75 -13.68 16.50
CA PHE A 115 -10.36 -12.38 15.97
C PHE A 115 -9.92 -11.43 17.08
N GLU A 116 -10.74 -11.28 18.12
CA GLU A 116 -10.43 -10.47 19.30
C GLU A 116 -9.15 -10.93 19.97
N LEU A 117 -9.00 -12.25 20.20
CA LEU A 117 -7.80 -12.83 20.78
C LEU A 117 -6.55 -12.50 19.95
N VAL A 118 -6.58 -12.77 18.64
CA VAL A 118 -5.45 -12.56 17.74
C VAL A 118 -5.02 -11.10 17.72
N ILE A 119 -5.97 -10.17 17.52
CA ILE A 119 -5.66 -8.74 17.49
C ILE A 119 -5.14 -8.27 18.83
N ASN A 120 -5.83 -8.57 19.92
CA ASN A 120 -5.42 -8.10 21.23
C ASN A 120 -4.04 -8.65 21.63
N THR A 121 -3.75 -9.92 21.33
CA THR A 121 -2.43 -10.51 21.57
C THR A 121 -1.36 -9.80 20.74
N ILE A 122 -1.59 -9.58 19.44
CA ILE A 122 -0.63 -8.90 18.55
C ILE A 122 -0.40 -7.45 19.01
N ILE A 123 -1.47 -6.70 19.33
CA ILE A 123 -1.37 -5.31 19.75
C ILE A 123 -0.62 -5.19 21.08
N ARG A 124 -1.04 -5.99 22.08
CA ARG A 124 -0.39 -5.99 23.38
C ARG A 124 1.06 -6.37 23.27
N ASP A 125 1.36 -7.40 22.51
CA ASP A 125 2.70 -7.92 22.46
C ASP A 125 3.68 -6.99 21.74
N ILE A 126 3.26 -6.37 20.64
CA ILE A 126 4.19 -5.58 19.81
C ILE A 126 4.34 -4.15 20.34
N PHE A 127 3.23 -3.53 20.71
CA PHE A 127 3.21 -2.08 20.91
C PHE A 127 3.22 -1.71 22.39
N VAL A 128 2.51 -2.49 23.22
CA VAL A 128 2.33 -2.22 24.64
C VAL A 128 3.41 -2.90 25.50
N GLU A 129 3.43 -4.22 25.54
CA GLU A 129 4.27 -5.03 26.42
C GLU A 129 5.64 -5.32 25.81
N ARG A 130 5.75 -5.34 24.48
CA ARG A 130 7.00 -5.56 23.72
C ARG A 130 7.72 -6.86 24.09
N LYS A 131 6.96 -7.88 24.51
CA LYS A 131 7.50 -9.13 25.09
C LYS A 131 8.10 -10.01 24.00
N TYR A 132 7.41 -10.18 22.89
CA TYR A 132 7.87 -11.01 21.79
C TYR A 132 8.10 -10.16 20.54
N LYS A 133 9.38 -9.89 20.28
CA LYS A 133 9.81 -9.08 19.14
C LYS A 133 9.73 -9.81 17.79
N LYS A 134 9.10 -11.00 17.75
CA LYS A 134 9.15 -11.92 16.62
C LYS A 134 7.82 -12.67 16.42
N PRO A 135 7.32 -12.80 15.17
CA PRO A 135 6.10 -13.55 14.85
C PRO A 135 6.10 -15.01 15.35
N GLU A 136 7.25 -15.66 15.44
CA GLU A 136 7.39 -17.06 15.86
C GLU A 136 6.87 -17.31 17.28
N SER A 137 7.03 -16.33 18.17
CA SER A 137 6.53 -16.43 19.54
C SER A 137 5.01 -16.26 19.61
N LEU A 138 4.44 -15.43 18.72
CA LEU A 138 2.98 -15.27 18.61
C LEU A 138 2.32 -16.57 18.15
N ILE A 139 2.94 -17.30 17.23
CA ILE A 139 2.46 -18.62 16.75
C ILE A 139 2.34 -19.61 17.91
N GLN A 140 3.37 -19.67 18.77
CA GLN A 140 3.38 -20.57 19.94
C GLN A 140 2.27 -20.23 20.94
N ILE A 141 1.97 -18.94 21.14
CA ILE A 141 0.97 -18.49 22.12
C ILE A 141 -0.45 -18.66 21.59
N LEU A 142 -0.67 -18.33 20.31
CA LEU A 142 -2.00 -18.41 19.70
C LEU A 142 -2.40 -19.85 19.36
N GLY A 143 -1.46 -20.80 19.44
CA GLY A 143 -1.69 -22.23 19.28
C GLY A 143 -2.27 -22.60 17.92
N ASN A 144 -2.06 -21.78 16.89
CA ASN A 144 -2.59 -22.01 15.56
C ASN A 144 -1.68 -22.96 14.78
N GLU A 145 -2.30 -23.89 14.05
CA GLU A 145 -1.61 -24.86 13.20
C GLU A 145 -0.97 -24.19 11.95
N ASP A 146 -1.47 -23.02 11.55
CA ASP A 146 -0.94 -22.24 10.43
C ASP A 146 -0.19 -20.98 10.92
N GLY A 147 1.14 -21.11 10.98
CA GLY A 147 2.02 -20.02 11.35
C GLY A 147 2.10 -18.89 10.33
N GLU A 148 1.80 -19.15 9.06
CA GLU A 148 1.88 -18.14 8.01
C GLU A 148 0.70 -17.16 8.11
N GLU A 149 -0.49 -17.65 8.44
CA GLU A 149 -1.66 -16.78 8.68
C GLU A 149 -1.47 -15.85 9.89
N ILE A 150 -0.75 -16.29 10.92
CA ILE A 150 -0.36 -15.41 12.03
C ILE A 150 0.64 -14.34 11.58
N ARG A 151 1.61 -14.68 10.73
CA ARG A 151 2.55 -13.70 10.17
C ARG A 151 1.88 -12.68 9.27
N LYS A 152 0.93 -13.12 8.43
CA LYS A 152 0.09 -12.23 7.62
C LYS A 152 -0.73 -11.31 8.51
N SER A 153 -1.43 -11.86 9.50
CA SER A 153 -2.22 -11.10 10.48
C SER A 153 -1.37 -10.05 11.20
N TYR A 154 -0.16 -10.43 11.64
CA TYR A 154 0.83 -9.53 12.22
C TYR A 154 1.14 -8.34 11.30
N ARG A 155 1.42 -8.61 10.03
CA ARG A 155 1.75 -7.57 9.04
C ARG A 155 0.58 -6.62 8.84
N ILE A 156 -0.63 -7.16 8.71
CA ILE A 156 -1.85 -6.37 8.49
C ILE A 156 -2.24 -5.51 9.68
N ILE A 157 -2.22 -6.07 10.89
CA ILE A 157 -2.52 -5.29 12.10
C ILE A 157 -1.49 -4.18 12.29
N SER A 158 -0.21 -4.46 12.02
CA SER A 158 0.83 -3.43 12.08
C SER A 158 0.62 -2.32 11.06
N LEU A 159 0.26 -2.68 9.82
CA LEU A 159 -0.06 -1.72 8.75
C LEU A 159 -1.26 -0.84 9.14
N PHE A 160 -2.34 -1.45 9.65
CA PHE A 160 -3.53 -0.72 10.07
C PHE A 160 -3.27 0.29 11.17
N LEU A 161 -2.56 -0.13 12.23
CA LEU A 161 -2.24 0.77 13.32
C LEU A 161 -1.32 1.88 12.85
N ARG A 162 -0.32 1.56 12.02
CA ARG A 162 0.55 2.56 11.42
C ARG A 162 -0.25 3.62 10.66
N ASN A 163 -1.07 3.20 9.71
CA ASN A 163 -1.90 4.11 8.92
C ASN A 163 -2.82 4.96 9.81
N PHE A 164 -3.47 4.33 10.80
CA PHE A 164 -4.35 5.02 11.74
C PHE A 164 -3.63 6.14 12.51
N PHE A 165 -2.44 5.86 13.06
CA PHE A 165 -1.69 6.83 13.86
C PHE A 165 -0.89 7.83 13.02
N GLU A 166 -0.43 7.47 11.83
CA GLU A 166 0.28 8.39 10.92
C GLU A 166 -0.67 9.40 10.28
N GLN A 167 -1.86 8.96 9.86
CA GLN A 167 -2.85 9.83 9.23
C GLN A 167 -3.69 10.62 10.24
N ASN A 168 -3.53 10.37 11.55
CA ASN A 168 -4.39 10.91 12.60
C ASN A 168 -5.89 10.69 12.32
N SER A 169 -6.24 9.52 11.78
CA SER A 169 -7.60 9.18 11.41
C SER A 169 -8.51 9.13 12.64
N SER A 170 -9.80 9.44 12.48
CA SER A 170 -10.76 9.18 13.55
C SER A 170 -11.05 7.68 13.69
N TYR A 171 -11.55 7.26 14.85
CA TYR A 171 -12.01 5.87 15.04
C TYR A 171 -13.21 5.51 14.15
N GLU A 172 -13.94 6.51 13.65
CA GLU A 172 -15.04 6.31 12.71
C GLU A 172 -14.49 6.00 11.31
N ASP A 173 -13.60 6.85 10.80
CA ASP A 173 -12.94 6.66 9.50
C ASP A 173 -12.19 5.32 9.44
N PHE A 174 -11.49 4.96 10.52
CA PHE A 174 -10.78 3.68 10.58
C PHE A 174 -11.73 2.48 10.54
N ARG A 175 -12.91 2.59 11.16
CA ARG A 175 -13.92 1.53 11.15
C ARG A 175 -14.54 1.37 9.77
N ASP A 176 -14.85 2.48 9.12
CA ASP A 176 -15.39 2.49 7.76
C ASP A 176 -14.35 1.93 6.78
N PHE A 177 -13.08 2.30 6.92
CA PHE A 177 -11.97 1.68 6.17
C PHE A 177 -11.91 0.15 6.33
N LEU A 178 -11.97 -0.36 7.57
CA LEU A 178 -11.95 -1.81 7.81
C LEU A 178 -13.14 -2.52 7.16
N ARG A 179 -14.31 -1.88 7.13
CA ARG A 179 -15.54 -2.42 6.54
C ARG A 179 -15.49 -2.37 5.00
N ASP A 180 -15.21 -1.20 4.44
CA ASP A 180 -15.45 -0.89 3.04
C ASP A 180 -14.25 -1.31 2.16
N GLU A 181 -13.01 -1.12 2.66
CA GLU A 181 -11.81 -1.50 1.92
C GLU A 181 -11.36 -2.93 2.21
N PHE A 182 -11.48 -3.35 3.48
CA PHE A 182 -10.99 -4.65 3.93
C PHE A 182 -12.07 -5.71 4.09
N ASN A 183 -13.34 -5.40 3.85
CA ASN A 183 -14.47 -6.32 3.92
C ASN A 183 -14.56 -7.07 5.27
N PHE A 184 -14.28 -6.38 6.38
CA PHE A 184 -14.50 -6.95 7.70
C PHE A 184 -16.00 -6.90 8.03
N GLU A 185 -16.63 -8.08 8.10
CA GLU A 185 -18.06 -8.21 8.36
C GLU A 185 -18.43 -8.20 9.86
N GLY A 186 -19.69 -7.88 10.14
CA GLY A 186 -20.27 -7.96 11.48
C GLY A 186 -19.60 -7.00 12.48
N ASP A 187 -19.34 -7.50 13.68
CA ASP A 187 -18.78 -6.69 14.77
C ASP A 187 -17.25 -6.53 14.72
N LYS A 188 -16.56 -7.16 13.76
CA LYS A 188 -15.09 -7.13 13.67
C LYS A 188 -14.50 -5.72 13.64
N PRO A 189 -15.01 -4.77 12.84
CA PRO A 189 -14.51 -3.39 12.88
C PRO A 189 -14.65 -2.74 14.27
N ASN A 190 -15.78 -2.99 14.96
CA ASN A 190 -16.01 -2.47 16.31
C ASN A 190 -15.09 -3.11 17.34
N ILE A 191 -14.89 -4.43 17.26
CA ILE A 191 -13.95 -5.16 18.12
C ILE A 191 -12.55 -4.59 17.96
N PHE A 192 -12.07 -4.39 16.73
CA PHE A 192 -10.74 -3.83 16.47
C PHE A 192 -10.60 -2.45 17.11
N VAL A 193 -11.53 -1.54 16.83
CA VAL A 193 -11.52 -0.17 17.39
C VAL A 193 -11.51 -0.18 18.92
N ASN A 194 -12.30 -1.06 19.55
CA ASN A 194 -12.35 -1.17 21.00
C ASN A 194 -11.03 -1.67 21.58
N ILE A 195 -10.37 -2.66 20.94
CA ILE A 195 -9.06 -3.13 21.36
C ILE A 195 -8.01 -2.01 21.26
N ILE A 196 -8.04 -1.18 20.21
CA ILE A 196 -7.14 -0.03 20.10
C ILE A 196 -7.38 0.93 21.26
N LYS A 197 -8.63 1.30 21.53
CA LYS A 197 -8.99 2.20 22.64
C LYS A 197 -8.52 1.65 23.98
N ASP A 198 -8.75 0.37 24.23
CA ASP A 198 -8.38 -0.28 25.48
C ASP A 198 -6.86 -0.34 25.68
N ASN A 199 -6.11 -0.59 24.62
CA ASN A 199 -4.65 -0.59 24.65
C ASN A 199 -4.02 0.81 24.56
N ASN A 200 -4.80 1.84 24.22
CA ASN A 200 -4.34 3.23 24.15
C ASN A 200 -4.82 4.09 25.33
N ARG A 201 -5.43 3.52 26.38
CA ARG A 201 -5.98 4.29 27.53
C ARG A 201 -4.97 5.25 28.16
N ASP A 202 -3.70 4.86 28.21
CA ASP A 202 -2.62 5.68 28.76
C ASP A 202 -1.76 6.34 27.65
N GLY A 203 -2.22 6.37 26.40
CA GLY A 203 -1.47 6.90 25.24
C GLY A 203 -0.26 6.05 24.84
N GLN A 204 -0.25 4.75 25.16
CA GLN A 204 0.90 3.87 24.91
C GLN A 204 1.14 3.62 23.42
N LEU A 205 0.07 3.42 22.64
CA LEU A 205 0.15 3.22 21.20
C LEU A 205 0.59 4.52 20.52
N GLU A 206 -0.02 5.65 20.88
CA GLU A 206 0.38 6.97 20.36
C GLU A 206 1.87 7.25 20.58
N ARG A 207 2.37 7.04 21.81
CA ARG A 207 3.79 7.21 22.12
C ARG A 207 4.69 6.27 21.33
N TYR A 208 4.25 5.04 21.06
CA TYR A 208 5.00 4.09 20.24
C TYR A 208 5.19 4.66 18.82
N PHE A 209 4.09 5.04 18.16
CA PHE A 209 4.14 5.51 16.77
C PHE A 209 4.83 6.87 16.66
N LEU A 210 4.61 7.78 17.60
CA LEU A 210 5.36 9.04 17.66
C LEU A 210 6.88 8.80 17.78
N PHE A 211 7.30 7.82 18.57
CA PHE A 211 8.72 7.48 18.67
C PHE A 211 9.26 6.85 17.37
N GLN A 212 8.50 6.00 16.69
CA GLN A 212 8.90 5.46 15.37
C GLN A 212 9.08 6.59 14.35
N ASN A 213 8.11 7.50 14.24
CA ASN A 213 8.17 8.64 13.32
C ASN A 213 9.40 9.52 13.61
N LEU A 214 9.72 9.75 14.89
CA LEU A 214 10.94 10.48 15.28
C LEU A 214 12.22 9.73 14.88
N GLN A 215 12.25 8.40 14.94
CA GLN A 215 13.40 7.62 14.49
C GLN A 215 13.55 7.68 12.96
N GLU A 216 12.46 7.66 12.22
CA GLU A 216 12.47 7.79 10.75
C GLU A 216 12.94 9.18 10.32
N VAL A 217 12.42 10.24 10.94
CA VAL A 217 12.90 11.63 10.71
C VAL A 217 14.39 11.74 11.04
N LYS A 218 14.83 11.18 12.17
CA LYS A 218 16.26 11.19 12.54
C LYS A 218 17.13 10.49 11.50
N ARG A 219 16.66 9.36 10.94
CA ARG A 219 17.36 8.62 9.89
C ARG A 219 17.45 9.46 8.61
N ALA A 220 16.33 10.00 8.14
CA ALA A 220 16.29 10.85 6.95
C ALA A 220 17.20 12.09 7.08
N LEU A 221 17.21 12.72 8.25
CA LEU A 221 18.13 13.85 8.53
C LEU A 221 19.60 13.42 8.51
N SER A 222 19.90 12.21 8.98
CA SER A 222 21.27 11.69 8.97
C SER A 222 21.73 11.36 7.55
N GLU A 223 20.84 10.82 6.72
CA GLU A 223 21.10 10.57 5.29
C GLU A 223 21.35 11.87 4.52
N LEU A 224 20.53 12.91 4.77
CA LEU A 224 20.72 14.25 4.19
C LEU A 224 22.02 14.92 4.66
N ALA A 225 22.39 14.77 5.93
CA ALA A 225 23.62 15.35 6.45
C ALA A 225 24.86 14.70 5.79
N VAL A 226 24.80 13.40 5.49
CA VAL A 226 25.86 12.69 4.75
C VAL A 226 25.92 13.18 3.30
N SER A 227 24.77 13.30 2.61
CA SER A 227 24.76 13.76 1.21
C SER A 227 25.30 15.18 1.05
N ILE A 228 25.04 16.07 2.00
CA ILE A 228 25.57 17.45 2.00
C ILE A 228 27.10 17.45 2.18
N GLN A 229 27.64 16.59 3.04
CA GLN A 229 29.10 16.48 3.24
C GLN A 229 29.80 15.90 2.00
N ASP A 230 29.15 14.96 1.30
CA ASP A 230 29.69 14.38 0.07
C ASP A 230 29.66 15.40 -1.10
N ASP A 231 28.64 16.28 -1.17
CA ASP A 231 28.56 17.35 -2.18
C ASP A 231 29.58 18.48 -1.91
N GLU A 232 29.83 18.86 -0.65
CA GLU A 232 30.86 19.86 -0.30
C GLU A 232 32.30 19.35 -0.52
N SER A 233 32.50 18.03 -0.55
CA SER A 233 33.81 17.42 -0.83
C SER A 233 34.15 17.25 -2.31
N ASN A 234 33.19 17.54 -3.21
CA ASN A 234 33.32 17.41 -4.67
C ASN A 234 33.34 18.76 -5.41
N ASP A 235 33.50 19.89 -4.73
CA ASP A 235 33.69 21.20 -5.39
C ASP A 235 35.09 21.26 -6.05
N PRO A 236 35.20 21.25 -7.40
CA PRO A 236 36.48 21.36 -8.08
C PRO A 236 36.83 22.85 -8.20
N GLY A 237 37.17 23.46 -7.06
CA GLY A 237 37.70 24.82 -6.99
C GLY A 237 39.24 24.83 -7.07
N ASP A 238 39.75 25.55 -8.07
CA ASP A 238 41.15 25.96 -8.31
C ASP A 238 42.11 24.97 -9.01
N GLU A 239 41.85 24.69 -10.29
CA GLU A 239 42.92 24.68 -11.30
C GLU A 239 42.82 25.94 -12.17
N ASP A 240 43.27 27.08 -11.65
CA ASP A 240 43.54 28.25 -12.50
C ASP A 240 44.90 28.05 -13.20
N GLN A 241 44.83 27.57 -14.43
CA GLN A 241 45.90 27.69 -15.42
C GLN A 241 46.02 29.15 -15.85
N VAL A 242 47.19 29.75 -15.70
CA VAL A 242 47.58 30.90 -16.53
C VAL A 242 48.94 30.60 -17.15
N GLU A 243 48.90 30.12 -18.40
CA GLU A 243 49.99 30.31 -19.35
C GLU A 243 50.26 31.80 -19.52
N VAL A 244 51.52 32.23 -19.37
CA VAL A 244 52.03 33.36 -20.16
C VAL A 244 53.35 32.94 -20.77
N GLN A 245 53.28 32.62 -22.07
CA GLN A 245 54.42 32.57 -22.96
C GLN A 245 54.97 33.99 -23.15
N SER A 246 56.28 34.15 -22.97
CA SER A 246 57.13 35.11 -23.70
C SER A 246 58.59 34.71 -23.54
#